data_AF-A0A8J3A6L8-F1
#
_entry.id   AF-A0A8J3A6L8-F1
#
_cell.length_a   1.000
_cell.length_b   1.000
_cell.length_c   1.000
_cell.angle_alpha   90.00
_cell.angle_beta   90.00
_cell.angle_gamma   90.00
#
_symmetry.space_group_name_H-M   'P 1'
#
loop_
_entity.id
_entity.type
_entity.pdbx_description
1 polymer ?
#
loop_
_entity_poly.entity_id
_entity_poly.type
_entity_poly.pdbx_seq_one_letter_code
_entity_poly.pdbx_strand_id
1 'polypeptide(L)'
;MHDPREGVTPQGTIRTGARRQAVSPVHEPVLRAAVDAVAGRCALYLYGSVATGTASVPTSDVDLLSIGLTAAEARRIAGSLSARFRDVCRELSIGPAGWDQLDEDGDEAYGLRVFLRHYAVHLHGPDPAASLPAFPADVRAARGFNGDLARHVGRWMTALEQGEDPARLGTRVARKTLLAVAGLVSVRDGTWTTDRRSAAGRWGQLEPQTSVESLVAWLDLPPTDPAAVQAALAGPVAAVTEAFAAEIGRWDV
;
A
#
# COMPACT_ATOMS: atom_id res chain seq x y z
N MET A 1 6.57 3.67 -2.82
CA MET A 1 7.88 3.13 -2.44
C MET A 1 8.51 2.66 -3.73
N HIS A 2 9.77 2.99 -3.97
CA HIS A 2 10.52 2.38 -5.06
C HIS A 2 11.27 1.18 -4.49
N ASP A 3 10.94 -0.03 -4.95
CA ASP A 3 11.69 -1.24 -4.64
C ASP A 3 12.46 -1.66 -5.90
N PRO A 4 13.79 -1.53 -5.93
CA PRO A 4 14.57 -1.80 -7.14
C PRO A 4 14.60 -3.29 -7.52
N ARG A 5 14.09 -4.19 -6.66
CA ARG A 5 14.00 -5.63 -6.96
C ARG A 5 12.61 -6.08 -7.38
N GLU A 6 11.65 -5.16 -7.36
CA GLU A 6 10.29 -5.43 -7.78
C GLU A 6 10.23 -5.85 -9.25
N GLY A 7 9.37 -6.80 -9.57
CA GLY A 7 9.16 -7.27 -10.94
C GLY A 7 8.61 -8.68 -10.99
N VAL A 8 8.83 -9.33 -12.13
CA VAL A 8 8.31 -10.68 -12.42
C VAL A 8 9.47 -11.67 -12.51
N THR A 9 9.30 -12.84 -11.91
CA THR A 9 10.22 -13.97 -12.04
C THR A 9 10.07 -14.65 -13.41
N PRO A 10 11.04 -15.48 -13.86
CA PRO A 10 10.87 -16.30 -15.06
C PRO A 10 9.64 -17.21 -15.05
N GLN A 11 9.10 -17.54 -13.86
CA GLN A 11 7.90 -18.33 -13.66
C GLN A 11 6.60 -17.50 -13.67
N GLY A 12 6.66 -16.21 -13.97
CA GLY A 12 5.49 -15.33 -14.01
C GLY A 12 4.96 -14.92 -12.63
N THR A 13 5.72 -15.18 -11.55
CA THR A 13 5.32 -14.79 -10.18
C THR A 13 5.94 -13.46 -9.76
N ILE A 14 5.25 -12.76 -8.85
CA ILE A 14 5.72 -11.50 -8.26
C ILE A 14 7.05 -11.73 -7.53
N ARG A 15 7.95 -10.77 -7.66
CA ARG A 15 9.21 -10.68 -6.90
C ARG A 15 9.34 -9.29 -6.31
N THR A 16 9.89 -9.19 -5.10
CA THR A 16 10.23 -7.93 -4.41
C THR A 16 11.58 -8.05 -3.71
N GLY A 17 12.03 -6.95 -3.11
CA GLY A 17 13.19 -6.87 -2.25
C GLY A 17 12.89 -7.05 -0.76
N ALA A 18 11.63 -7.24 -0.35
CA ALA A 18 11.24 -7.37 1.04
C ALA A 18 11.81 -8.66 1.65
N ARG A 19 12.75 -8.53 2.58
CA ARG A 19 13.38 -9.66 3.27
C ARG A 19 14.08 -9.25 4.55
N ARG A 20 14.14 -10.16 5.52
CA ARG A 20 14.75 -9.89 6.84
C ARG A 20 16.18 -9.36 6.76
N GLN A 21 16.97 -9.85 5.79
CA GLN A 21 18.37 -9.48 5.58
C GLN A 21 18.55 -8.10 4.92
N ALA A 22 17.48 -7.49 4.40
CA ALA A 22 17.55 -6.13 3.85
C ALA A 22 17.34 -5.06 4.94
N VAL A 23 16.84 -5.44 6.12
CA VAL A 23 16.60 -4.53 7.23
C VAL A 23 17.94 -4.03 7.78
N SER A 24 18.14 -2.71 7.76
CA SER A 24 19.32 -2.08 8.36
C SER A 24 19.30 -2.24 9.89
N PRO A 25 20.45 -2.55 10.53
CA PRO A 25 20.56 -2.70 11.99
C PRO A 25 20.02 -1.52 12.81
N VAL A 26 19.99 -0.31 12.24
CA VAL A 26 19.47 0.91 12.88
C VAL A 26 17.98 0.80 13.24
N HIS A 27 17.20 0.01 12.50
CA HIS A 27 15.76 -0.15 12.74
C HIS A 27 15.46 -1.26 13.77
N GLU A 28 16.42 -2.13 14.07
CA GLU A 28 16.23 -3.27 14.98
C GLU A 28 15.68 -2.91 16.36
N PRO A 29 16.11 -1.82 17.02
CA PRO A 29 15.53 -1.42 18.30
C PRO A 29 14.04 -1.09 18.20
N VAL A 30 13.61 -0.47 17.09
CA VAL A 30 12.21 -0.13 16.82
C VAL A 30 11.38 -1.39 16.64
N LEU A 31 11.88 -2.33 15.83
CA LEU A 31 11.19 -3.60 15.54
C LEU A 31 11.05 -4.46 16.79
N ARG A 32 12.10 -4.57 17.62
CA ARG A 32 12.02 -5.28 18.90
C ARG A 32 10.99 -4.65 19.84
N ALA A 33 10.99 -3.32 19.95
CA ALA A 33 10.00 -2.63 20.78
C ALA A 33 8.56 -2.83 20.28
N ALA A 34 8.36 -2.93 18.96
CA ALA A 34 7.06 -3.27 18.39
C ALA A 34 6.63 -4.71 18.72
N VAL A 35 7.54 -5.68 18.61
CA VAL A 35 7.32 -7.07 19.00
C VAL A 35 6.96 -7.18 20.49
N ASP A 36 7.72 -6.51 21.35
CA ASP A 36 7.46 -6.49 22.80
C ASP A 36 6.10 -5.86 23.12
N ALA A 37 5.71 -4.79 22.41
CA ALA A 37 4.45 -4.10 22.64
C ALA A 37 3.22 -4.91 22.22
N VAL A 38 3.35 -5.78 21.22
CA VAL A 38 2.25 -6.69 20.84
C VAL A 38 2.18 -7.92 21.74
N ALA A 39 3.29 -8.32 22.37
CA ALA A 39 3.34 -9.36 23.42
C ALA A 39 2.61 -10.67 23.03
N GLY A 40 2.82 -11.15 21.80
CA GLY A 40 2.23 -12.41 21.32
C GLY A 40 0.74 -12.37 21.00
N ARG A 41 0.07 -11.21 21.10
CA ARG A 41 -1.38 -11.08 20.88
C ARG A 41 -1.79 -11.11 19.41
N CYS A 42 -0.84 -11.01 18.48
CA CYS A 42 -1.10 -10.93 17.05
C CYS A 42 0.06 -11.51 16.23
N ALA A 43 -0.19 -11.76 14.95
CA ALA A 43 0.90 -11.81 13.97
C ALA A 43 1.38 -10.39 13.68
N LEU A 44 2.69 -10.18 13.51
CA LEU A 44 3.27 -8.89 13.20
C LEU A 44 4.22 -9.02 12.01
N TYR A 45 4.05 -8.15 11.03
CA TYR A 45 4.85 -8.11 9.82
C TYR A 45 5.41 -6.71 9.59
N LEU A 46 6.62 -6.66 9.07
CA LEU A 46 7.26 -5.45 8.55
C LEU A 46 7.05 -5.37 7.05
N TYR A 47 6.71 -4.20 6.53
CA TYR A 47 6.72 -3.95 5.09
C TYR A 47 7.37 -2.59 4.81
N GLY A 48 7.20 -2.09 3.60
CA GLY A 48 7.63 -0.73 3.30
C GLY A 48 9.12 -0.63 3.01
N SER A 49 9.63 0.61 3.05
CA SER A 49 11.03 0.91 2.74
C SER A 49 12.03 0.24 3.69
N VAL A 50 11.62 -0.04 4.94
CA VAL A 50 12.48 -0.73 5.91
C VAL A 50 12.62 -2.22 5.55
N ALA A 51 11.54 -2.88 5.13
CA ALA A 51 11.58 -4.27 4.68
C ALA A 51 12.44 -4.47 3.43
N THR A 52 12.50 -3.46 2.55
CA THR A 52 13.27 -3.51 1.29
C THR A 52 14.68 -2.95 1.42
N GLY A 53 15.03 -2.37 2.57
CA GLY A 53 16.35 -1.78 2.83
C GLY A 53 16.59 -0.43 2.14
N THR A 54 15.52 0.27 1.76
CA THR A 54 15.58 1.59 1.10
C THR A 54 15.22 2.74 2.03
N ALA A 55 14.88 2.45 3.29
CA ALA A 55 14.57 3.46 4.29
C ALA A 55 15.76 4.39 4.59
N SER A 56 15.47 5.68 4.70
CA SER A 56 16.41 6.74 5.09
C SER A 56 16.05 7.26 6.49
N VAL A 57 17.02 7.30 7.39
CA VAL A 57 16.85 7.82 8.75
C VAL A 57 17.04 9.34 8.75
N PRO A 58 16.21 10.13 9.47
CA PRO A 58 14.97 9.76 10.17
C PRO A 58 13.72 9.98 9.32
N THR A 59 13.86 10.13 8.00
CA THR A 59 12.78 10.65 7.14
C THR A 59 11.79 9.60 6.65
N SER A 60 12.17 8.32 6.68
CA SER A 60 11.31 7.20 6.30
C SER A 60 10.42 6.74 7.44
N ASP A 61 9.27 6.20 7.09
CA ASP A 61 8.35 5.58 8.03
C ASP A 61 8.75 4.11 8.29
N VAL A 62 8.38 3.60 9.46
CA VAL A 62 8.39 2.18 9.79
C VAL A 62 6.97 1.66 9.68
N ASP A 63 6.70 0.90 8.63
CA ASP A 63 5.36 0.39 8.33
C ASP A 63 5.20 -1.06 8.76
N LEU A 64 4.23 -1.32 9.65
CA LEU A 64 3.91 -2.64 10.17
C LEU A 64 2.48 -3.03 9.85
N LEU A 65 2.23 -4.32 9.67
CA LEU A 65 0.90 -4.91 9.59
C LEU A 65 0.73 -5.87 10.77
N SER A 66 -0.39 -5.76 11.48
CA SER A 66 -0.78 -6.69 12.54
C SER A 66 -2.01 -7.49 12.14
N ILE A 67 -2.04 -8.78 12.45
CA ILE A 67 -3.21 -9.64 12.25
C ILE A 67 -3.75 -10.07 13.62
N GLY A 68 -4.93 -9.58 13.98
CA GLY A 68 -5.59 -9.83 15.26
C GLY A 68 -5.59 -8.66 16.25
N LEU A 69 -4.93 -7.53 15.96
CA LEU A 69 -5.12 -6.30 16.76
C LEU A 69 -6.30 -5.50 16.27
N THR A 70 -7.01 -4.85 17.20
CA THR A 70 -7.98 -3.82 16.84
C THR A 70 -7.29 -2.56 16.33
N ALA A 71 -8.01 -1.76 15.55
CA ALA A 71 -7.50 -0.46 15.08
C ALA A 71 -7.14 0.51 16.22
N ALA A 72 -7.84 0.42 17.35
CA ALA A 72 -7.55 1.25 18.52
C ALA A 72 -6.22 0.85 19.19
N GLU A 73 -5.97 -0.44 19.35
CA GLU A 73 -4.71 -0.94 19.90
C GLU A 73 -3.53 -0.66 18.99
N ALA A 74 -3.67 -0.93 17.69
CA ALA A 74 -2.65 -0.65 16.68
C ALA A 74 -2.24 0.83 16.72
N ARG A 75 -3.21 1.76 16.70
CA ARG A 75 -2.93 3.21 16.81
C ARG A 75 -2.24 3.60 18.11
N ARG A 76 -2.67 3.03 19.24
CA ARG A 76 -2.08 3.34 20.55
C ARG A 76 -0.61 2.91 20.60
N ILE A 77 -0.31 1.70 20.14
CA ILE A 77 1.06 1.18 20.09
C ILE A 77 1.91 2.02 19.13
N ALA A 78 1.38 2.25 17.92
CA ALA A 78 2.04 3.06 16.89
C ALA A 78 2.41 4.45 17.42
N GLY A 79 1.46 5.19 18.00
CA GLY A 79 1.71 6.53 18.54
C GLY A 79 2.76 6.55 19.64
N SER A 80 2.75 5.58 20.55
CA SER A 80 3.75 5.48 21.62
C SER A 80 5.16 5.21 21.07
N LEU A 81 5.28 4.34 20.06
CA LEU A 81 6.58 4.00 19.47
C LEU A 81 7.10 5.09 18.54
N SER A 82 6.22 5.74 17.76
CA SER A 82 6.55 6.92 16.95
C SER A 82 7.18 8.02 17.80
N ALA A 83 6.59 8.32 18.97
CA ALA A 83 7.14 9.31 19.88
C ALA A 83 8.52 8.90 20.44
N ARG A 84 8.69 7.62 20.76
CA ARG A 84 9.94 7.06 21.33
C ARG A 84 11.09 7.00 20.32
N PHE A 85 10.78 6.77 19.04
CA PHE A 85 11.78 6.48 17.99
C PHE A 85 11.82 7.54 16.88
N ARG A 86 11.43 8.79 17.21
CA ARG A 86 11.47 9.96 16.30
C ARG A 86 12.84 10.24 15.67
N ASP A 87 13.93 9.79 16.29
CA ASP A 87 15.30 9.95 15.78
C ASP A 87 15.67 8.84 14.77
N VAL A 88 14.84 7.80 14.64
CA VAL A 88 15.06 6.66 13.74
C VAL A 88 14.10 6.71 12.55
N CYS A 89 12.84 7.07 12.79
CA CYS A 89 11.82 7.16 11.74
C CYS A 89 10.91 8.37 11.93
N ARG A 90 10.30 8.82 10.83
CA ARG A 90 9.37 9.95 10.82
C ARG A 90 8.09 9.57 11.55
N GLU A 91 7.59 8.37 11.25
CA GLU A 91 6.42 7.79 11.85
C GLU A 91 6.59 6.26 11.91
N LEU A 92 6.03 5.63 12.92
CA LEU A 92 5.71 4.20 12.94
C LEU A 92 4.21 4.02 12.76
N SER A 93 3.83 3.22 11.78
CA SER A 93 2.44 2.90 11.47
C SER A 93 2.17 1.41 11.72
N ILE A 94 0.97 1.07 12.19
CA ILE A 94 0.51 -0.32 12.32
C ILE A 94 -0.86 -0.43 11.65
N GLY A 95 -0.91 -1.10 10.50
CA GLY A 95 -2.15 -1.48 9.82
C GLY A 95 -2.81 -2.66 10.53
N PRO A 96 -4.06 -2.55 11.00
CA PRO A 96 -4.79 -3.68 11.57
C PRO A 96 -5.45 -4.52 10.47
N ALA A 97 -5.36 -5.84 10.58
CA ALA A 97 -6.13 -6.82 9.81
C ALA A 97 -6.72 -7.90 10.75
N GLY A 98 -7.84 -8.46 10.35
CA GLY A 98 -8.49 -9.61 11.01
C GLY A 98 -8.00 -10.95 10.44
N TRP A 99 -8.20 -12.01 11.20
CA TRP A 99 -7.91 -13.38 10.75
C TRP A 99 -8.92 -13.87 9.69
N ASP A 100 -10.16 -13.45 9.83
CA ASP A 100 -11.25 -13.67 8.87
C ASP A 100 -10.90 -13.15 7.47
N GLN A 101 -10.21 -12.01 7.38
CA GLN A 101 -9.78 -11.42 6.11
C GLN A 101 -8.74 -12.27 5.34
N LEU A 102 -8.21 -13.35 5.91
CA LEU A 102 -7.25 -14.23 5.22
C LEU A 102 -7.88 -15.48 4.62
N ASP A 103 -9.00 -15.93 5.16
CA ASP A 103 -9.58 -17.24 4.85
C ASP A 103 -10.63 -17.16 3.73
N GLU A 104 -11.01 -15.95 3.32
CA GLU A 104 -11.98 -15.76 2.24
C GLU A 104 -11.38 -16.02 0.85
N ASP A 105 -12.19 -16.54 -0.07
CA ASP A 105 -11.81 -16.72 -1.48
C ASP A 105 -11.90 -15.43 -2.32
N GLY A 106 -12.41 -14.35 -1.71
CA GLY A 106 -12.60 -13.05 -2.34
C GLY A 106 -11.30 -12.33 -2.70
N ASP A 107 -11.42 -11.30 -3.53
CA ASP A 107 -10.28 -10.53 -4.02
C ASP A 107 -9.52 -9.80 -2.91
N GLU A 108 -10.23 -9.29 -1.89
CA GLU A 108 -9.60 -8.61 -0.74
C GLU A 108 -8.64 -9.55 -0.01
N ALA A 109 -9.12 -10.75 0.33
CA ALA A 109 -8.32 -11.78 1.00
C ALA A 109 -7.19 -12.30 0.10
N TYR A 110 -7.45 -12.46 -1.20
CA TYR A 110 -6.39 -12.78 -2.17
C TYR A 110 -5.29 -11.70 -2.17
N GLY A 111 -5.66 -10.42 -2.22
CA GLY A 111 -4.74 -9.28 -2.16
C GLY A 111 -3.92 -9.27 -0.86
N LEU A 112 -4.55 -9.54 0.28
CA LEU A 112 -3.85 -9.63 1.56
C LEU A 112 -2.84 -10.79 1.59
N ARG A 113 -3.19 -11.96 1.04
CA ARG A 113 -2.26 -13.10 0.91
C ARG A 113 -1.09 -12.79 -0.03
N VAL A 114 -1.34 -12.12 -1.16
CA VAL A 114 -0.28 -11.64 -2.06
C VAL A 114 0.65 -10.67 -1.33
N PHE A 115 0.08 -9.70 -0.60
CA PHE A 115 0.84 -8.73 0.19
C PHE A 115 1.71 -9.40 1.24
N LEU A 116 1.15 -10.30 2.04
CA LEU A 116 1.89 -11.03 3.07
C LEU A 116 3.03 -11.86 2.49
N ARG A 117 2.78 -12.54 1.38
CA ARG A 117 3.78 -13.40 0.75
C ARG A 117 4.95 -12.62 0.17
N HIS A 118 4.68 -11.48 -0.46
CA HIS A 118 5.66 -10.82 -1.32
C HIS A 118 6.16 -9.49 -0.78
N TYR A 119 5.39 -8.77 0.03
CA TYR A 119 5.74 -7.42 0.48
C TYR A 119 6.07 -7.33 1.97
N ALA A 120 5.79 -8.40 2.71
CA ALA A 120 5.87 -8.41 4.16
C ALA A 120 6.95 -9.38 4.66
N VAL A 121 7.60 -9.00 5.75
CA VAL A 121 8.59 -9.78 6.49
C VAL A 121 7.99 -10.12 7.83
N HIS A 122 7.77 -11.40 8.10
CA HIS A 122 7.29 -11.86 9.41
C HIS A 122 8.26 -11.46 10.53
N LEU A 123 7.73 -10.90 11.61
CA LEU A 123 8.49 -10.51 12.80
C LEU A 123 8.10 -11.35 14.02
N HIS A 124 6.81 -11.63 14.22
CA HIS A 124 6.31 -12.28 15.44
C HIS A 124 4.92 -12.89 15.26
N GLY A 125 4.56 -13.82 16.15
CA GLY A 125 3.25 -14.47 16.20
C GLY A 125 3.07 -15.58 15.16
N PRO A 126 1.84 -16.11 14.99
CA PRO A 126 1.55 -17.09 13.94
C PRO A 126 1.89 -16.51 12.55
N ASP A 127 2.39 -17.33 11.65
CA ASP A 127 2.79 -16.89 10.30
C ASP A 127 1.90 -17.51 9.21
N PRO A 128 0.73 -16.91 8.90
CA PRO A 128 -0.10 -17.35 7.78
C PRO A 128 0.63 -17.28 6.42
N ALA A 129 1.72 -16.52 6.29
CA ALA A 129 2.47 -16.39 5.04
C ALA A 129 3.44 -17.55 4.77
N ALA A 130 3.80 -18.32 5.81
CA ALA A 130 4.83 -19.36 5.74
C ALA A 130 4.53 -20.44 4.70
N SER A 131 3.25 -20.83 4.57
CA SER A 131 2.80 -21.87 3.64
C SER A 131 2.25 -21.32 2.32
N LEU A 132 2.16 -19.99 2.15
CA LEU A 132 1.60 -19.41 0.92
C LEU A 132 2.53 -19.67 -0.28
N PRO A 133 1.97 -20.05 -1.44
CA PRO A 133 2.74 -20.18 -2.66
C PRO A 133 3.20 -18.81 -3.16
N ALA A 134 4.16 -18.79 -4.09
CA ALA A 134 4.40 -17.59 -4.87
C ALA A 134 3.17 -17.28 -5.76
N PHE A 135 2.69 -16.05 -5.70
CA PHE A 135 1.54 -15.60 -6.49
C PHE A 135 1.95 -15.07 -7.87
N PRO A 136 1.16 -15.34 -8.92
CA PRO A 136 1.34 -14.75 -10.25
C PRO A 136 1.31 -13.22 -10.22
N ALA A 137 2.09 -12.59 -11.09
CA ALA A 137 2.02 -11.16 -11.37
C ALA A 137 0.95 -10.90 -12.43
N ASP A 138 -0.32 -10.99 -12.04
CA ASP A 138 -1.44 -11.01 -12.97
C ASP A 138 -2.59 -10.06 -12.59
N VAL A 139 -3.64 -10.11 -13.40
CA VAL A 139 -4.87 -9.34 -13.20
C VAL A 139 -5.50 -9.61 -11.83
N ARG A 140 -5.46 -10.86 -11.33
CA ARG A 140 -6.06 -11.20 -10.03
C ARG A 140 -5.29 -10.56 -8.89
N ALA A 141 -3.96 -10.54 -8.95
CA ALA A 141 -3.14 -9.82 -7.97
C ALA A 141 -3.41 -8.31 -8.03
N ALA A 142 -3.47 -7.72 -9.23
CA ALA A 142 -3.76 -6.30 -9.38
C ALA A 142 -5.14 -5.94 -8.82
N ARG A 143 -6.16 -6.77 -9.10
CA ARG A 143 -7.51 -6.65 -8.55
C ARG A 143 -7.52 -6.79 -7.04
N GLY A 144 -6.78 -7.75 -6.47
CA GLY A 144 -6.69 -7.90 -5.02
C GLY A 144 -6.20 -6.65 -4.30
N PHE A 145 -5.25 -5.90 -4.89
CA PHE A 145 -4.77 -4.64 -4.30
C PHE A 145 -5.69 -3.43 -4.47
N ASN A 146 -6.43 -3.35 -5.58
CA ASN A 146 -7.07 -2.09 -6.00
C ASN A 146 -8.50 -2.22 -6.55
N GLY A 147 -9.11 -3.41 -6.51
CA GLY A 147 -10.47 -3.64 -7.00
C GLY A 147 -11.55 -2.92 -6.19
N ASP A 148 -11.20 -2.39 -5.02
CA ASP A 148 -12.00 -1.51 -4.17
C ASP A 148 -11.95 -0.01 -4.56
N LEU A 149 -11.20 0.37 -5.59
CA LEU A 149 -10.98 1.78 -5.95
C LEU A 149 -12.31 2.56 -6.10
N ALA A 150 -13.32 1.98 -6.75
CA ALA A 150 -14.63 2.63 -6.90
C ALA A 150 -15.33 2.87 -5.55
N ARG A 151 -15.18 1.96 -4.57
CA ARG A 151 -15.70 2.14 -3.21
C ARG A 151 -14.98 3.29 -2.51
N HIS A 152 -13.68 3.43 -2.73
CA HIS A 152 -12.90 4.55 -2.22
C HIS A 152 -13.31 5.89 -2.81
N VAL A 153 -13.56 5.95 -4.13
CA VAL A 153 -14.06 7.17 -4.79
C VAL A 153 -15.35 7.66 -4.15
N GLY A 154 -16.32 6.76 -3.93
CA GLY A 154 -17.56 7.12 -3.23
C GLY A 154 -17.32 7.69 -1.83
N ARG A 155 -16.44 7.05 -1.04
CA ARG A 155 -16.08 7.54 0.30
C ARG A 155 -15.38 8.89 0.28
N TRP A 156 -14.53 9.14 -0.71
CA TRP A 156 -13.82 10.43 -0.85
C TRP A 156 -14.75 11.56 -1.26
N MET A 157 -15.73 11.30 -2.13
CA MET A 157 -16.78 12.27 -2.45
C MET A 157 -17.57 12.67 -1.20
N THR A 158 -18.02 11.68 -0.43
CA THR A 158 -18.72 11.96 0.84
C THR A 158 -17.84 12.71 1.84
N ALA A 159 -16.56 12.35 1.97
CA ALA A 159 -15.64 13.05 2.86
C ALA A 159 -15.41 14.51 2.43
N LEU A 160 -15.34 14.77 1.12
CA LEU A 160 -15.21 16.11 0.56
C LEU A 160 -16.46 16.95 0.87
N GLU A 161 -17.65 16.39 0.68
CA GLU A 161 -18.93 17.04 1.00
C GLU A 161 -19.06 17.36 2.50
N GLN A 162 -18.48 16.51 3.35
CA GLN A 162 -18.42 16.71 4.79
C GLN A 162 -17.33 17.69 5.24
N GLY A 163 -16.58 18.27 4.30
CA GLY A 163 -15.54 19.27 4.58
C GLY A 163 -14.29 18.69 5.22
N GLU A 164 -13.91 17.44 4.93
CA GLU A 164 -12.60 16.92 5.34
C GLU A 164 -11.47 17.78 4.78
N ASP A 165 -10.39 17.93 5.56
CA ASP A 165 -9.19 18.67 5.18
C ASP A 165 -8.68 18.23 3.78
N PRO A 166 -8.57 19.16 2.81
CA PRO A 166 -8.18 18.84 1.43
C PRO A 166 -6.80 18.20 1.32
N ALA A 167 -5.85 18.61 2.17
CA ALA A 167 -4.49 18.08 2.12
C ALA A 167 -4.51 16.60 2.48
N ARG A 168 -5.12 16.26 3.60
CA ARG A 168 -5.29 14.86 4.04
C ARG A 168 -6.10 14.03 3.05
N LEU A 169 -7.21 14.55 2.54
CA LEU A 169 -8.04 13.83 1.57
C LEU A 169 -7.30 13.62 0.24
N GLY A 170 -6.69 14.66 -0.31
CA GLY A 170 -5.93 14.64 -1.56
C GLY A 170 -4.76 13.67 -1.51
N THR A 171 -4.02 13.60 -0.40
CA THR A 171 -2.96 12.58 -0.23
C THR A 171 -3.50 11.16 -0.30
N ARG A 172 -4.66 10.87 0.31
CA ARG A 172 -5.28 9.53 0.23
C ARG A 172 -5.75 9.21 -1.19
N VAL A 173 -6.39 10.17 -1.86
CA VAL A 173 -6.82 10.05 -3.27
C VAL A 173 -5.61 9.72 -4.16
N ALA A 174 -4.58 10.57 -4.12
CA ALA A 174 -3.37 10.38 -4.93
C ALA A 174 -2.70 9.01 -4.67
N ARG A 175 -2.48 8.65 -3.40
CA ARG A 175 -1.78 7.40 -3.07
C ARG A 175 -2.54 6.16 -3.51
N LYS A 176 -3.86 6.12 -3.41
CA LYS A 176 -4.66 4.94 -3.80
C LYS A 176 -4.88 4.90 -5.31
N THR A 177 -5.22 6.02 -5.95
CA THR A 177 -5.37 6.07 -7.42
C THR A 177 -4.06 5.73 -8.14
N LEU A 178 -2.92 6.28 -7.71
CA LEU A 178 -1.63 5.96 -8.34
C LEU A 178 -1.18 4.51 -8.08
N LEU A 179 -1.65 3.86 -7.01
CA LEU A 179 -1.40 2.42 -6.82
C LEU A 179 -2.21 1.59 -7.81
N ALA A 180 -3.44 2.00 -8.12
CA ALA A 180 -4.25 1.38 -9.17
C ALA A 180 -3.63 1.57 -10.57
N VAL A 181 -3.08 2.75 -10.86
CA VAL A 181 -2.29 3.01 -12.07
C VAL A 181 -1.10 2.04 -12.17
N ALA A 182 -0.39 1.78 -11.06
CA ALA A 182 0.69 0.80 -11.04
C ALA A 182 0.21 -0.62 -11.36
N GLY A 183 -0.98 -1.01 -10.89
CA GLY A 183 -1.63 -2.27 -11.28
C GLY A 183 -1.95 -2.35 -12.77
N LEU A 184 -2.53 -1.29 -13.36
CA LEU A 184 -2.81 -1.20 -14.79
C LEU A 184 -1.55 -1.32 -15.64
N VAL A 185 -0.50 -0.57 -15.30
CA VAL A 185 0.79 -0.64 -16.00
C VAL A 185 1.40 -2.03 -15.87
N SER A 186 1.36 -2.63 -14.67
CA SER A 186 1.87 -3.99 -14.44
C SER A 186 1.23 -5.01 -15.39
N VAL A 187 -0.11 -5.00 -15.47
CA VAL A 187 -0.85 -5.92 -16.33
C VAL A 187 -0.57 -5.65 -17.82
N ARG A 188 -0.64 -4.39 -18.27
CA ARG A 188 -0.48 -4.04 -19.68
C ARG A 188 0.92 -4.33 -20.22
N ASP A 189 1.95 -4.05 -19.44
CA ASP A 189 3.34 -4.27 -19.86
C ASP A 189 3.84 -5.69 -19.52
N GLY A 190 3.00 -6.56 -18.93
CA GLY A 190 3.41 -7.90 -18.51
C GLY A 190 4.54 -7.88 -17.46
N THR A 191 4.53 -6.88 -16.59
CA THR A 191 5.53 -6.64 -15.54
C THR A 191 4.85 -6.61 -14.17
N TRP A 192 5.58 -6.18 -13.13
CA TRP A 192 4.99 -5.94 -11.82
C TRP A 192 5.66 -4.76 -11.13
N THR A 193 4.87 -3.77 -10.71
CA THR A 193 5.34 -2.67 -9.87
C THR A 193 4.27 -2.07 -8.97
N THR A 194 4.67 -1.52 -7.84
CA THR A 194 3.90 -0.66 -6.93
C THR A 194 4.51 0.75 -6.82
N ASP A 195 5.55 1.06 -7.60
CA ASP A 195 6.14 2.38 -7.70
C ASP A 195 5.24 3.34 -8.50
N ARG A 196 4.52 4.16 -7.73
CA ARG A 196 3.55 5.14 -8.21
C ARG A 196 4.12 6.14 -9.22
N ARG A 197 5.38 6.58 -9.05
CA ARG A 197 5.95 7.62 -9.95
C ARG A 197 6.34 7.02 -11.28
N SER A 198 7.06 5.89 -11.23
CA SER A 198 7.45 5.16 -12.44
C SER A 198 6.22 4.70 -13.22
N ALA A 199 5.21 4.16 -12.52
CA ALA A 199 3.93 3.79 -13.12
C ALA A 199 3.18 4.98 -13.72
N ALA A 200 3.11 6.13 -13.04
CA ALA A 200 2.46 7.33 -13.59
C ALA A 200 3.13 7.83 -14.87
N GLY A 201 4.48 7.83 -14.91
CA GLY A 201 5.22 8.20 -16.10
C GLY A 201 4.96 7.25 -17.27
N ARG A 202 4.92 5.94 -17.00
CA ARG A 202 4.58 4.94 -18.02
C ARG A 202 3.13 5.03 -18.46
N TRP A 203 2.21 5.28 -17.54
CA TRP A 203 0.80 5.51 -17.82
C TRP A 203 0.59 6.69 -18.77
N GLY A 204 1.29 7.81 -18.58
CA GLY A 204 1.20 8.94 -19.51
C GLY A 204 1.62 8.61 -20.96
N GLN A 205 2.45 7.59 -21.16
CA GLN A 205 2.79 7.09 -22.50
C GLN A 205 1.71 6.17 -23.06
N LEU A 206 1.10 5.34 -22.21
CA LEU A 206 0.06 4.39 -22.58
C LEU A 206 -1.31 5.06 -22.79
N GLU A 207 -1.61 6.09 -21.99
CA GLU A 207 -2.89 6.81 -21.96
C GLU A 207 -2.68 8.34 -21.98
N PRO A 208 -2.20 8.92 -23.11
CA PRO A 208 -1.88 10.34 -23.17
C PRO A 208 -3.06 11.28 -22.88
N GLN A 209 -4.30 10.78 -23.00
CA GLN A 209 -5.52 11.56 -22.76
C GLN A 209 -5.89 11.66 -21.27
N THR A 210 -5.30 10.81 -20.42
CA THR A 210 -5.62 10.74 -18.98
C THR A 210 -4.35 11.02 -18.16
N SER A 211 -4.00 12.31 -18.03
CA SER A 211 -2.85 12.71 -17.22
C SER A 211 -3.14 12.56 -15.72
N VAL A 212 -2.21 11.92 -15.00
CA VAL A 212 -2.24 11.75 -13.54
C VAL A 212 -1.14 12.57 -12.83
N GLU A 213 -0.52 13.52 -13.53
CA GLU A 213 0.63 14.29 -13.02
C GLU A 213 0.29 15.12 -11.76
N SER A 214 -0.93 15.67 -11.69
CA SER A 214 -1.39 16.39 -10.50
C SER A 214 -1.40 15.49 -9.25
N LEU A 215 -1.82 14.23 -9.41
CA LEU A 215 -1.80 13.24 -8.32
C LEU A 215 -0.37 12.90 -7.91
N VAL A 216 0.58 12.87 -8.85
CA VAL A 216 2.01 12.66 -8.56
C VAL A 216 2.56 13.83 -7.73
N ALA A 217 2.20 15.07 -8.09
CA ALA A 217 2.61 16.25 -7.33
C ALA A 217 2.07 16.23 -5.88
N TRP A 218 0.85 15.73 -5.67
CA TRP A 218 0.24 15.61 -4.35
C TRP A 218 0.92 14.61 -3.41
N LEU A 219 1.85 13.78 -3.91
CA LEU A 219 2.69 12.94 -3.06
C LEU A 219 3.68 13.76 -2.23
N ASP A 220 4.10 14.93 -2.72
CA ASP A 220 5.06 15.82 -2.05
C ASP A 220 4.37 17.06 -1.49
N LEU A 221 3.45 17.64 -2.25
CA LEU A 221 2.72 18.86 -1.89
C LEU A 221 1.21 18.60 -2.00
N PRO A 222 0.56 18.17 -0.91
CA PRO A 222 -0.87 17.93 -0.90
C PRO A 222 -1.68 19.18 -1.27
N PRO A 223 -2.86 19.03 -1.90
CA PRO A 223 -3.69 20.17 -2.29
C PRO A 223 -4.26 20.85 -1.04
N THR A 224 -4.37 22.17 -1.06
CA THR A 224 -5.00 22.94 0.02
C THR A 224 -6.43 23.38 -0.30
N ASP A 225 -6.83 23.29 -1.58
CA ASP A 225 -8.13 23.71 -2.09
C ASP A 225 -9.05 22.49 -2.30
N PRO A 226 -10.24 22.44 -1.67
CA PRO A 226 -11.25 21.41 -1.94
C PRO A 226 -11.62 21.29 -3.42
N ALA A 227 -11.63 22.40 -4.18
CA ALA A 227 -11.96 22.38 -5.60
C ALA A 227 -10.94 21.60 -6.44
N ALA A 228 -9.67 21.62 -6.04
CA ALA A 228 -8.63 20.81 -6.67
C ALA A 228 -8.88 19.30 -6.47
N VAL A 229 -9.31 18.91 -5.26
CA VAL A 229 -9.71 17.52 -4.95
C VAL A 229 -10.94 17.12 -5.77
N GLN A 230 -11.96 18.00 -5.84
CA GLN A 230 -13.16 17.76 -6.64
C GLN A 230 -12.84 17.55 -8.13
N ALA A 231 -12.00 18.41 -8.71
CA ALA A 231 -11.60 18.32 -10.10
C ALA A 231 -10.81 17.03 -10.38
N ALA A 232 -9.93 16.61 -9.48
CA ALA A 232 -9.22 15.35 -9.62
C ALA A 232 -10.15 14.13 -9.55
N LEU A 233 -11.12 14.14 -8.63
CA LEU A 233 -12.13 13.08 -8.50
C LEU A 233 -12.99 12.95 -9.77
N ALA A 234 -13.40 14.07 -10.37
CA ALA A 234 -14.23 14.10 -11.58
C ALA A 234 -13.46 13.86 -12.89
N GLY A 235 -12.14 14.07 -12.90
CA GLY A 235 -11.30 13.90 -14.08
C GLY A 235 -10.41 12.65 -13.99
N PRO A 236 -9.11 12.81 -13.67
CA PRO A 236 -8.14 11.73 -13.75
C PRO A 236 -8.47 10.52 -12.87
N VAL A 237 -9.06 10.71 -11.69
CA VAL A 237 -9.44 9.60 -10.81
C VAL A 237 -10.60 8.80 -11.40
N ALA A 238 -11.60 9.47 -11.97
CA ALA A 238 -12.73 8.81 -12.63
C ALA A 238 -12.24 7.97 -13.83
N ALA A 239 -11.41 8.56 -14.69
CA ALA A 239 -10.85 7.87 -15.86
C ALA A 239 -9.99 6.65 -15.48
N VAL A 240 -9.12 6.77 -14.46
CA VAL A 240 -8.36 5.61 -13.94
C VAL A 240 -9.29 4.55 -13.36
N THR A 241 -10.36 4.95 -12.65
CA THR A 241 -11.32 4.01 -12.07
C THR A 241 -12.09 3.24 -13.14
N GLU A 242 -12.45 3.90 -14.24
CA GLU A 242 -13.10 3.28 -15.40
C GLU A 242 -12.16 2.28 -16.09
N ALA A 243 -10.93 2.70 -16.43
CA ALA A 243 -9.93 1.82 -17.03
C ALA A 243 -9.64 0.60 -16.16
N PHE A 244 -9.47 0.80 -14.84
CA PHE A 244 -9.26 -0.28 -13.89
C PHE A 244 -10.43 -1.27 -13.87
N ALA A 245 -11.66 -0.76 -13.86
CA ALA A 245 -12.85 -1.62 -13.88
C ALA A 245 -12.99 -2.41 -15.19
N ALA A 246 -12.62 -1.81 -16.33
CA ALA A 246 -12.72 -2.44 -17.64
C ALA A 246 -11.66 -3.53 -17.87
N GLU A 247 -10.43 -3.29 -17.44
CA GLU A 247 -9.30 -4.18 -17.75
C GLU A 247 -8.97 -5.17 -16.64
N ILE A 248 -9.07 -4.73 -15.38
CA ILE A 248 -8.69 -5.54 -14.22
C ILE A 248 -9.93 -6.09 -13.51
N GLY A 249 -11.00 -5.28 -13.43
CA GLY A 249 -12.22 -5.61 -12.70
C GLY A 249 -12.25 -5.04 -11.29
N ARG A 250 -13.43 -5.09 -10.67
CA ARG A 250 -13.69 -4.65 -9.29
C ARG A 250 -13.69 -5.86 -8.37
N TRP A 251 -13.53 -5.64 -7.06
CA TRP A 251 -13.83 -6.70 -6.10
C TRP A 251 -15.27 -7.17 -6.28
N ASP A 252 -15.45 -8.47 -6.34
CA ASP A 252 -16.77 -9.09 -6.27
C ASP A 252 -17.47 -8.62 -4.96
N VAL A 253 -18.73 -8.20 -5.08
CA VAL A 253 -19.59 -7.75 -3.97
C VAL A 253 -20.59 -8.85 -3.66
#